data_AF-A0AAE3SM53-F1
#
_entry.id   AF-A0AAE3SM53-F1
#
_cell.length_a   1.000
_cell.length_b   1.000
_cell.length_c   1.000
_cell.angle_alpha   90.00
_cell.angle_beta   90.00
_cell.angle_gamma   90.00
#
_symmetry.space_group_name_H-M   'P 1'
#
loop_
_entity.id
_entity.type
_entity.pdbx_description
1 polymer ?
#
loop_
_entity_poly.entity_id
_entity_poly.type
_entity_poly.pdbx_seq_one_letter_code
_entity_poly.pdbx_strand_id
1 'polypeptide(L)'
;MAGKPKRMGQVKQILQLHSQGCGIKTIARNLDISKNTVKSYLIKYRSSKLSLNTLLKMEDHALEKVFHPGNPAYKDQRFEDLKSMLDYFETELKKAGVTKQLLWEEYRLSNPSGYSLSQFSYHLAQHLLTKNPSMVLHHEPGEKLFIDYAGKKL
;
A
#
# COMPACT_ATOMS: atom_id res chain seq x y z
N MET A 1 -3.56 7.95 -15.91
CA MET A 1 -4.30 6.88 -15.20
C MET A 1 -4.54 7.30 -13.75
N ALA A 2 -5.76 7.14 -13.27
CA ALA A 2 -6.14 7.46 -11.89
C ALA A 2 -5.34 6.61 -10.88
N GLY A 3 -4.98 7.20 -9.73
CA GLY A 3 -4.36 6.48 -8.61
C GLY A 3 -2.85 6.18 -8.68
N LYS A 4 -2.20 6.25 -9.86
CA LYS A 4 -0.75 6.03 -9.95
C LYS A 4 0.04 7.27 -9.51
N PRO A 5 1.04 7.15 -8.61
CA PRO A 5 1.91 8.26 -8.26
C PRO A 5 2.67 8.76 -9.50
N LYS A 6 2.94 10.06 -9.55
CA LYS A 6 3.84 10.62 -10.58
C LYS A 6 5.27 10.23 -10.26
N ARG A 7 6.12 10.11 -11.29
CA ARG A 7 7.55 9.84 -11.13
C ARG A 7 8.18 10.91 -10.23
N MET A 8 9.02 10.52 -9.28
CA MET A 8 9.63 11.46 -8.33
C MET A 8 10.48 12.53 -9.01
N GLY A 9 11.15 12.21 -10.12
CA GLY A 9 11.78 13.23 -10.99
C GLY A 9 10.81 14.31 -11.48
N GLN A 10 9.58 13.94 -11.88
CA GLN A 10 8.55 14.90 -12.29
C GLN A 10 8.02 15.72 -11.08
N VAL A 11 7.95 15.11 -9.89
CA VAL A 11 7.59 15.81 -8.64
C VAL A 11 8.67 16.83 -8.27
N LYS A 12 9.96 16.51 -8.39
CA LYS A 12 11.07 17.45 -8.19
C LYS A 12 10.95 18.66 -9.12
N GLN A 13 10.62 18.43 -10.41
CA GLN A 13 10.39 19.52 -11.36
C GLN A 13 9.21 20.42 -10.98
N ILE A 14 8.10 19.86 -10.46
CA ILE A 14 6.98 20.65 -9.94
C ILE A 14 7.46 21.58 -8.82
N LEU A 15 8.23 21.06 -7.86
CA LEU A 15 8.75 21.84 -6.74
C LEU A 15 9.70 22.94 -7.22
N GLN A 16 10.62 22.60 -8.14
CA GLN A 16 11.57 23.55 -8.71
C GLN A 16 10.87 24.71 -9.43
N LEU A 17 9.92 24.43 -10.33
CA LEU A 17 9.17 25.47 -11.03
C LEU A 17 8.33 26.33 -10.06
N HIS A 18 7.77 25.71 -9.01
CA HIS A 18 7.06 26.47 -7.98
C HIS A 18 7.98 27.40 -7.19
N SER A 19 9.23 26.99 -6.90
CA SER A 19 10.22 27.86 -6.24
C SER A 19 10.66 29.04 -7.12
N GLN A 20 10.61 28.88 -8.44
CA GLN A 20 10.87 29.94 -9.42
C GLN A 20 9.70 30.92 -9.58
N GLY A 21 8.64 30.79 -8.78
CA GLY A 21 7.47 31.67 -8.85
C GLY A 21 6.49 31.34 -9.99
N CYS A 22 6.64 30.20 -10.67
CA CYS A 22 5.71 29.81 -11.74
C CYS A 22 4.32 29.49 -11.17
N GLY A 23 3.28 30.04 -11.80
CA GLY A 23 1.90 29.73 -11.44
C GLY A 23 1.51 28.28 -11.75
N ILE A 24 0.55 27.74 -11.00
CA ILE A 24 0.07 26.34 -11.13
C ILE A 24 -0.34 25.99 -12.57
N LYS A 25 -1.00 26.92 -13.27
CA LYS A 25 -1.44 26.73 -14.67
C LYS A 25 -0.25 26.57 -15.63
N THR A 26 0.83 27.32 -15.40
CA THR A 26 2.06 27.27 -16.20
C THR A 26 2.81 25.97 -15.96
N ILE A 27 2.94 25.56 -14.69
CA ILE A 27 3.57 24.29 -14.32
C ILE A 27 2.83 23.10 -14.96
N ALA A 28 1.49 23.11 -14.87
CA ALA A 28 0.64 22.08 -15.47
C ALA A 28 0.86 21.96 -16.98
N ARG A 29 0.97 23.11 -17.68
CA ARG A 29 1.23 23.15 -19.14
C ARG A 29 2.64 22.67 -19.49
N ASN A 30 3.66 23.07 -18.73
CA ASN A 30 5.06 22.74 -19.02
C ASN A 30 5.37 21.25 -18.78
N LEU A 31 4.74 20.64 -17.77
CA LEU A 31 5.00 19.25 -17.38
C LEU A 31 3.95 18.26 -17.90
N ASP A 32 3.00 18.72 -18.70
CA ASP A 32 1.86 17.96 -19.22
C ASP A 32 1.13 17.14 -18.13
N ILE A 33 0.71 17.83 -17.07
CA ILE A 33 0.00 17.24 -15.93
C ILE A 33 -1.21 18.07 -15.54
N SER A 34 -2.21 17.40 -14.99
CA SER A 34 -3.41 18.08 -14.54
C SER A 34 -3.10 19.12 -13.44
N LYS A 35 -3.79 20.25 -13.48
CA LYS A 35 -3.71 21.32 -12.45
C LYS A 35 -4.01 20.77 -11.05
N ASN A 36 -4.91 19.80 -10.95
CA ASN A 36 -5.27 19.14 -9.70
C ASN A 36 -4.12 18.29 -9.14
N THR A 37 -3.38 17.61 -10.01
CA THR A 37 -2.17 16.86 -9.63
C THR A 37 -1.09 17.81 -9.08
N VAL A 38 -0.81 18.91 -9.80
CA VAL A 38 0.13 19.94 -9.31
C VAL A 38 -0.29 20.47 -7.95
N LYS A 39 -1.57 20.86 -7.81
CA LYS A 39 -2.13 21.37 -6.55
C LYS A 39 -2.01 20.35 -5.41
N SER A 40 -2.28 19.07 -5.68
CA SER A 40 -2.16 17.99 -4.70
C SER A 40 -0.72 17.83 -4.18
N TYR A 41 0.27 17.83 -5.08
CA TYR A 41 1.68 17.75 -4.67
C TYR A 41 2.14 18.99 -3.90
N LEU A 42 1.69 20.18 -4.27
CA LEU A 42 2.02 21.41 -3.52
C LEU A 42 1.39 21.44 -2.12
N ILE A 43 0.18 20.90 -1.96
CA ILE A 43 -0.44 20.73 -0.64
C ILE A 43 0.39 19.76 0.22
N LYS A 44 0.81 18.62 -0.35
CA LYS A 44 1.67 17.65 0.33
C LYS A 44 3.02 18.23 0.73
N TYR A 45 3.62 19.04 -0.14
CA TYR A 45 4.84 19.79 0.17
C TYR A 45 4.64 20.70 1.38
N ARG A 46 3.58 21.50 1.40
CA ARG A 46 3.24 22.38 2.53
C ARG A 46 3.02 21.60 3.83
N SER A 47 2.41 20.41 3.76
CA SER A 47 2.22 19.55 4.95
C SER A 47 3.50 18.87 5.43
N SER A 48 4.49 18.65 4.57
CA SER A 48 5.73 17.95 4.93
C SER A 48 6.64 18.75 5.85
N LYS A 49 6.47 20.08 5.94
CA LYS A 49 7.32 21.04 6.69
C LYS A 49 8.83 20.95 6.37
N LEU A 50 9.22 20.25 5.31
CA LEU A 50 10.61 20.09 4.87
C LEU A 50 10.99 21.23 3.92
N SER A 51 12.26 21.63 3.97
CA SER A 51 12.77 22.63 3.03
C SER A 51 12.86 22.07 1.61
N LEU A 52 12.63 22.93 0.61
CA LEU A 52 12.69 22.55 -0.80
C LEU A 52 14.05 21.98 -1.21
N ASN A 53 15.14 22.58 -0.70
CA ASN A 53 16.50 22.12 -0.96
C ASN A 53 16.74 20.70 -0.41
N THR A 54 16.17 20.38 0.75
CA THR A 54 16.22 19.03 1.31
C THR A 54 15.51 18.04 0.37
N LEU A 55 14.28 18.35 -0.06
CA LEU A 55 13.48 17.47 -0.91
C LEU A 55 14.11 17.22 -2.29
N LEU A 56 14.77 18.23 -2.87
CA LEU A 56 15.44 18.07 -4.17
C LEU A 56 16.69 17.18 -4.08
N LYS A 57 17.41 17.22 -2.94
CA LYS A 57 18.60 16.40 -2.69
C LYS A 57 18.29 14.96 -2.28
N MET A 58 17.06 14.68 -1.83
CA MET A 58 16.65 13.33 -1.47
C MET A 58 16.63 12.40 -2.68
N GLU A 59 16.99 11.14 -2.47
CA GLU A 59 16.77 10.09 -3.45
C GLU A 59 15.29 9.86 -3.70
N ASP A 60 14.96 9.38 -4.90
CA ASP A 60 13.58 9.20 -5.34
C ASP A 60 12.79 8.27 -4.40
N HIS A 61 13.41 7.20 -3.89
CA HIS A 61 12.77 6.28 -2.95
C HIS A 61 12.38 6.96 -1.62
N ALA A 62 13.23 7.88 -1.13
CA ALA A 62 13.01 8.59 0.12
C ALA A 62 11.96 9.70 -0.09
N LEU A 63 12.00 10.38 -1.24
CA LEU A 63 11.02 11.38 -1.62
C LEU A 63 9.63 10.77 -1.77
N GLU A 64 9.54 9.57 -2.34
CA GLU A 64 8.27 8.85 -2.48
C GLU A 64 7.62 8.59 -1.12
N LYS A 65 8.39 8.16 -0.11
CA LYS A 65 7.89 7.96 1.26
C LYS A 65 7.30 9.24 1.88
N VAL A 66 7.87 10.41 1.56
CA VAL A 66 7.38 11.71 2.05
C VAL A 66 6.04 12.07 1.40
N PHE A 67 5.92 11.91 0.08
CA PHE A 67 4.71 12.28 -0.67
C PHE A 67 3.63 11.21 -0.68
N HIS A 68 3.99 9.96 -0.38
CA HIS A 68 3.12 8.80 -0.38
C HIS A 68 3.37 7.95 0.88
N PRO A 69 3.09 8.47 2.10
CA PRO A 69 3.37 7.79 3.37
C PRO A 69 2.48 6.56 3.66
N GLY A 70 1.80 6.01 2.65
CA GLY A 70 0.82 4.93 2.80
C GLY A 70 -0.53 5.39 3.36
N ASN A 71 -1.42 4.43 3.62
CA ASN A 71 -2.73 4.68 4.22
C ASN A 71 -2.56 4.97 5.74
N PRO A 72 -3.04 6.11 6.26
CA PRO A 72 -2.96 6.44 7.70
C PRO A 72 -3.54 5.38 8.63
N ALA A 73 -4.44 4.52 8.13
CA ALA A 73 -5.01 3.41 8.90
C ALA A 73 -3.96 2.44 9.47
N TYR A 74 -2.77 2.37 8.85
CA TYR A 74 -1.66 1.54 9.33
C TYR A 74 -0.78 2.21 10.40
N LYS A 75 -1.08 3.46 10.80
CA LYS A 75 -0.40 4.15 11.91
C LYS A 75 -1.22 4.13 13.21
N ASP A 76 -2.37 3.48 13.19
CA ASP A 76 -3.23 3.34 14.37
C ASP A 76 -2.65 2.25 15.27
N GLN A 77 -2.62 2.48 16.60
CA GLN A 77 -2.17 1.50 17.58
C GLN A 77 -2.96 0.18 17.46
N ARG A 78 -4.25 0.27 17.10
CA ARG A 78 -5.12 -0.88 16.85
C ARG A 78 -4.57 -1.83 15.78
N PHE A 79 -3.84 -1.28 14.80
CA PHE A 79 -3.19 -2.09 13.75
C PHE A 79 -2.00 -2.87 14.29
N GLU A 80 -1.16 -2.26 15.13
CA GLU A 80 -0.02 -2.97 15.72
C GLU A 80 -0.48 -4.10 16.66
N ASP A 81 -1.54 -3.88 17.43
CA ASP A 81 -2.14 -4.92 18.29
C ASP A 81 -2.65 -6.09 17.43
N LEU A 82 -3.43 -5.80 16.38
CA LEU A 82 -3.90 -6.83 15.44
C LEU A 82 -2.73 -7.56 14.77
N LYS A 83 -1.73 -6.82 14.31
CA LYS A 83 -0.57 -7.33 13.57
C LYS A 83 0.24 -8.33 14.37
N SER A 84 0.37 -8.13 15.69
CA SER A 84 1.05 -9.07 16.58
C SER A 84 0.36 -10.45 16.65
N MET A 85 -0.94 -10.51 16.35
CA MET A 85 -1.75 -11.73 16.38
C MET A 85 -2.00 -12.33 14.99
N LEU A 86 -1.61 -11.68 13.89
CA LEU A 86 -1.90 -12.16 12.53
C LEU A 86 -1.31 -13.54 12.24
N ASP A 87 -0.09 -13.80 12.73
CA ASP A 87 0.56 -15.11 12.58
C ASP A 87 -0.23 -16.21 13.31
N TYR A 88 -0.74 -15.92 14.52
CA TYR A 88 -1.60 -16.82 15.27
C TYR A 88 -2.90 -17.12 14.49
N PHE A 89 -3.59 -16.09 14.00
CA PHE A 89 -4.83 -16.28 13.24
C PHE A 89 -4.62 -17.10 11.96
N GLU A 90 -3.51 -16.93 11.27
CA GLU A 90 -3.18 -17.78 10.12
C GLU A 90 -3.05 -19.25 10.53
N THR A 91 -2.33 -19.54 11.62
CA THR A 91 -2.13 -20.93 12.07
C THR A 91 -3.43 -21.59 12.51
N GLU A 92 -4.29 -20.87 13.23
CA GLU A 92 -5.58 -21.38 13.68
C GLU A 92 -6.55 -21.62 12.51
N LEU A 93 -6.55 -20.77 11.48
CA LEU A 93 -7.41 -20.97 10.30
C LEU A 93 -7.08 -22.23 9.50
N LYS A 94 -5.92 -22.86 9.72
CA LYS A 94 -5.56 -24.15 9.10
C LYS A 94 -6.19 -25.33 9.83
N LYS A 95 -6.71 -25.15 11.05
CA LYS A 95 -7.36 -26.20 11.83
C LYS A 95 -8.81 -26.41 11.38
N ALA A 96 -9.27 -27.66 11.44
CA ALA A 96 -10.64 -28.00 11.07
C ALA A 96 -11.64 -27.35 12.05
N GLY A 97 -12.68 -26.72 11.51
CA GLY A 97 -13.77 -26.12 12.30
C GLY A 97 -13.51 -24.67 12.76
N VAL A 98 -12.31 -24.12 12.58
CA VAL A 98 -12.02 -22.73 12.92
C VAL A 98 -12.54 -21.77 11.84
N THR A 99 -13.27 -20.74 12.24
CA THR A 99 -13.80 -19.72 11.34
C THR A 99 -13.20 -18.35 11.64
N LYS A 100 -13.17 -17.45 10.63
CA LYS A 100 -12.75 -16.06 10.82
C LYS A 100 -13.61 -15.32 11.84
N GLN A 101 -14.89 -15.66 11.93
CA GLN A 101 -15.80 -15.06 12.90
C GLN A 101 -15.41 -15.44 14.33
N LEU A 102 -15.12 -16.73 14.57
CA LEU A 102 -14.68 -17.21 15.89
C LEU A 102 -13.40 -16.49 16.35
N LEU A 103 -12.39 -16.40 15.48
CA LEU A 103 -11.14 -15.70 15.78
C LEU A 103 -11.35 -14.20 16.01
N TRP A 104 -12.31 -13.59 15.31
CA TRP A 104 -12.67 -12.19 15.55
C TRP A 104 -13.37 -11.99 16.90
N GLU A 105 -14.22 -12.92 17.33
CA GLU A 105 -14.86 -12.88 18.64
C GLU A 105 -13.81 -12.95 19.76
N GLU A 106 -12.84 -13.86 19.65
CA GLU A 106 -11.67 -13.95 20.56
C GLU A 106 -10.83 -12.66 20.57
N TYR A 107 -10.57 -12.10 19.40
CA TYR A 107 -9.87 -10.83 19.24
C TYR A 107 -10.61 -9.67 19.91
N ARG A 108 -11.94 -9.61 19.80
CA ARG A 108 -12.76 -8.55 20.41
C ARG A 108 -12.85 -8.66 21.93
N LEU A 109 -12.80 -9.88 22.47
CA LEU A 109 -12.76 -10.10 23.93
C LEU A 109 -11.45 -9.57 24.53
N SER A 110 -10.32 -9.81 23.87
CA SER A 110 -9.01 -9.31 24.29
C SER A 110 -8.81 -7.83 23.96
N ASN A 111 -9.46 -7.31 22.91
CA ASN A 111 -9.32 -5.94 22.43
C ASN A 111 -10.68 -5.25 22.22
N PRO A 112 -11.30 -4.71 23.28
CA PRO A 112 -12.61 -4.05 23.20
C PRO A 112 -12.66 -2.84 22.25
N SER A 113 -11.52 -2.17 22.04
CA SER A 113 -11.34 -1.06 21.09
C SER A 113 -10.87 -1.50 19.70
N GLY A 114 -10.70 -2.81 19.48
CA GLY A 114 -10.20 -3.40 18.25
C GLY A 114 -11.14 -3.28 17.06
N TYR A 115 -10.66 -3.71 15.89
CA TYR A 115 -11.38 -3.68 14.62
C TYR A 115 -12.71 -4.45 14.62
N SER A 116 -13.68 -3.95 13.86
CA SER A 116 -14.91 -4.68 13.54
C SER A 116 -14.63 -5.84 12.58
N LEU A 117 -15.55 -6.80 12.49
CA LEU A 117 -15.37 -8.04 11.72
C LEU A 117 -14.92 -7.79 10.27
N SER A 118 -15.49 -6.78 9.60
CA SER A 118 -15.14 -6.44 8.21
C SER A 118 -13.69 -5.95 8.08
N GLN A 119 -13.24 -5.08 9.00
CA GLN A 119 -11.88 -4.55 8.99
C GLN A 119 -10.86 -5.62 9.41
N PHE A 120 -11.19 -6.42 10.41
CA PHE A 120 -10.41 -7.61 10.80
C PHE A 120 -10.20 -8.55 9.62
N SER A 121 -11.29 -8.92 8.94
CA SER A 121 -11.26 -9.84 7.79
C SER A 121 -10.43 -9.27 6.64
N TYR A 122 -10.51 -7.96 6.40
CA TYR A 122 -9.70 -7.28 5.40
C TYR A 122 -8.21 -7.36 5.72
N HIS A 123 -7.79 -6.98 6.93
CA HIS A 123 -6.38 -7.01 7.33
C HIS A 123 -5.79 -8.42 7.31
N LEU A 124 -6.56 -9.40 7.80
CA LEU A 124 -6.18 -10.82 7.76
C LEU A 124 -6.02 -11.31 6.31
N ALA A 125 -6.94 -10.97 5.40
CA ALA A 125 -6.82 -11.34 3.99
C ALA A 125 -5.58 -10.72 3.33
N GLN A 126 -5.27 -9.45 3.61
CA GLN A 126 -4.05 -8.80 3.10
C GLN A 126 -2.79 -9.52 3.59
N HIS A 127 -2.75 -9.94 4.86
CA HIS A 127 -1.64 -10.69 5.43
C HIS A 127 -1.44 -12.05 4.73
N LEU A 128 -2.52 -12.80 4.50
CA LEU A 128 -2.46 -14.09 3.80
C LEU A 128 -1.99 -13.94 2.35
N LEU A 129 -2.40 -12.88 1.65
CA LEU A 129 -1.92 -12.57 0.29
C LEU A 129 -0.42 -12.25 0.28
N THR A 130 0.08 -11.51 1.27
CA THR A 130 1.51 -11.18 1.33
C THR A 130 2.40 -12.40 1.57
N LYS A 131 1.91 -13.44 2.26
CA LYS A 131 2.67 -14.68 2.47
C LYS A 131 2.65 -15.64 1.28
N ASN A 132 1.59 -15.61 0.46
CA ASN A 132 1.45 -16.44 -0.73
C ASN A 132 1.36 -15.57 -1.99
N PRO A 133 2.47 -14.95 -2.43
CA PRO A 133 2.46 -14.19 -3.67
C PRO A 133 2.20 -15.13 -4.84
N SER A 134 1.11 -14.89 -5.58
CA SER A 134 0.86 -15.54 -6.86
C SER A 134 1.32 -14.62 -7.99
N MET A 135 1.94 -15.21 -9.01
CA MET A 135 2.35 -14.52 -10.23
C MET A 135 1.63 -15.17 -11.41
N VAL A 136 1.13 -14.34 -12.33
CA VAL A 136 0.63 -14.84 -13.61
C VAL A 136 1.83 -15.27 -14.44
N LEU A 137 1.94 -16.57 -14.72
CA LEU A 137 2.93 -17.10 -15.64
C LEU A 137 2.34 -17.07 -17.05
N HIS A 138 2.95 -16.26 -17.92
CA HIS A 138 2.65 -16.28 -19.34
C HIS A 138 3.33 -17.50 -19.97
N HIS A 139 2.57 -18.29 -20.73
CA HIS A 139 3.06 -19.49 -21.41
C HIS A 139 2.72 -19.40 -22.90
N GLU A 140 3.70 -19.70 -23.75
CA GLU A 140 3.44 -19.88 -25.17
C GLU A 140 2.70 -21.22 -25.40
N PRO A 141 1.66 -21.26 -26.24
CA PRO A 141 0.91 -22.48 -26.50
C PRO A 141 1.83 -23.63 -26.97
N GLY A 142 1.78 -24.77 -26.29
CA GLY A 142 2.54 -25.98 -26.66
C GLY A 142 3.97 -26.07 -26.12
N GLU A 143 4.49 -25.06 -25.43
CA GLU A 143 5.85 -25.08 -24.86
C GLU A 143 5.97 -25.94 -23.60
N LYS A 144 4.92 -25.95 -22.76
CA LYS A 144 4.92 -26.65 -21.46
C LYS A 144 3.62 -27.42 -21.25
N LEU A 145 3.77 -28.63 -20.72
CA LEU A 145 2.66 -29.49 -20.27
C LEU A 145 2.78 -29.68 -18.76
N PHE A 146 1.72 -29.35 -18.02
CA PHE A 146 1.62 -29.60 -16.59
C PHE A 146 0.72 -30.81 -16.36
N ILE A 147 1.25 -31.84 -15.70
CA ILE A 147 0.50 -33.05 -15.33
C ILE A 147 0.40 -33.07 -13.81
N ASP A 148 -0.81 -32.86 -13.28
CA ASP A 148 -1.08 -33.02 -11.85
C ASP A 148 -1.51 -34.46 -11.58
N TYR A 149 -0.71 -35.19 -10.79
CA TYR A 149 -1.03 -36.55 -10.41
C TYR A 149 -1.90 -36.53 -9.15
N ALA A 150 -3.21 -36.55 -9.35
CA ALA A 150 -4.16 -36.74 -8.27
C ALA A 150 -4.20 -38.22 -7.86
N GLY A 151 -3.43 -38.60 -6.84
CA GLY A 151 -3.42 -39.95 -6.28
C GLY A 151 -2.70 -40.02 -4.93
N LYS A 152 -3.14 -40.93 -4.06
CA LYS A 152 -2.42 -41.23 -2.81
C LYS A 152 -1.10 -41.90 -3.19
N LYS A 153 0.04 -41.31 -2.80
CA LYS A 153 1.36 -41.94 -2.97
C LYS A 153 1.35 -43.31 -2.25
N LEU A 154 1.76 -44.36 -2.97
CA LEU A 154 2.00 -45.70 -2.41
C LEU A 154 3.15 -45.65 -1.41
#